data_AF-A0A949W2V6-F1
#
_entry.id   AF-A0A949W2V6-F1
#
_cell.length_a   1.000
_cell.length_b   1.000
_cell.length_c   1.000
_cell.angle_alpha   90.00
_cell.angle_beta   90.00
_cell.angle_gamma   90.00
#
_symmetry.space_group_name_H-M   'P 1'
#
loop_
_entity.id
_entity.type
_entity.pdbx_description
1 polymer ?
#
loop_
_entity_poly.entity_id
_entity_poly.type
_entity_poly.pdbx_seq_one_letter_code
_entity_poly.pdbx_strand_id
1 'polypeptide(L)'
;MSNKKNENRVKTFTRKDIEEILVEKLLGKRLTQKLIVDSFIDSLRELIMRADPLIRIELRDFGVFEVKKTKPKPKARNLQTGEFVFVPGRRKMHFKPGKILKEFLKSEILKTEN
;
A
#
# COMPACT_ATOMS: atom_id res chain seq x y z
N MET A 1 37.47 7.13 -2.76
CA MET A 1 36.51 6.80 -3.84
C MET A 1 35.12 6.78 -3.24
N SER A 2 34.38 7.88 -3.42
CA SER A 2 33.12 8.15 -2.73
C SER A 2 31.95 7.42 -3.39
N ASN A 3 31.11 6.80 -2.57
CA ASN A 3 30.09 5.82 -2.94
C ASN A 3 28.88 6.48 -3.61
N LYS A 4 28.85 6.52 -4.95
CA LYS A 4 27.78 7.09 -5.82
C LYS A 4 26.41 6.38 -5.77
N LYS A 5 26.12 5.52 -4.79
CA LYS A 5 24.93 4.64 -4.80
C LYS A 5 23.65 5.20 -4.14
N ASN A 6 23.65 6.41 -3.60
CA ASN A 6 22.53 6.90 -2.76
C ASN A 6 21.68 8.05 -3.35
N GLU A 7 21.93 8.51 -4.57
CA GLU A 7 21.28 9.73 -5.11
C GLU A 7 19.83 9.53 -5.61
N ASN A 8 19.31 8.30 -5.68
CA ASN A 8 18.01 8.02 -6.29
C ASN A 8 17.03 7.23 -5.41
N ARG A 9 17.17 7.29 -4.08
CA ARG A 9 16.30 6.53 -3.18
C ARG A 9 14.97 7.25 -2.97
N VAL A 10 13.88 6.66 -3.48
CA VAL A 10 12.51 7.13 -3.22
C VAL A 10 12.28 7.26 -1.71
N LYS A 11 11.85 8.45 -1.27
CA LYS A 11 11.51 8.70 0.14
C LYS A 11 10.45 7.69 0.58
N THR A 12 10.77 6.91 1.62
CA THR A 12 9.85 5.93 2.20
C THR A 12 9.22 6.55 3.44
N PHE A 13 7.91 6.72 3.41
CA PHE A 13 7.14 7.06 4.60
C PHE A 13 6.81 5.78 5.38
N THR A 14 6.88 5.89 6.69
CA THR A 14 6.69 4.81 7.65
C THR A 14 5.47 5.08 8.51
N ARG A 15 5.18 4.11 9.37
CA ARG A 15 4.18 4.25 10.41
C ARG A 15 4.42 5.48 11.31
N LYS A 16 5.68 5.81 11.63
CA LYS A 16 6.04 6.94 12.49
C LYS A 16 5.59 8.27 11.89
N ASP A 17 5.68 8.41 10.57
CA ASP A 17 5.25 9.62 9.85
C ASP A 17 3.73 9.82 9.96
N ILE A 18 2.94 8.75 9.97
CA ILE A 18 1.48 8.81 10.19
C ILE A 18 1.17 9.28 11.61
N GLU A 19 1.89 8.73 12.61
CA GLU A 19 1.73 9.12 14.01
C GLU A 19 2.08 10.60 14.22
N GLU A 20 3.15 11.09 13.58
CA GLU A 20 3.55 12.51 13.62
C GLU A 20 2.49 13.44 13.01
N ILE A 21 1.94 13.10 11.85
CA ILE A 21 0.83 13.87 11.23
C ILE A 21 -0.40 13.91 12.15
N LEU A 22 -0.69 12.82 12.86
CA LEU A 22 -1.83 12.80 13.80
C LEU A 22 -1.58 13.62 15.06
N VAL A 23 -0.33 13.76 15.49
CA VAL A 23 0.03 14.64 16.63
C VAL A 23 -0.20 16.10 16.25
N GLU A 24 0.07 16.49 15.01
CA GLU A 24 -0.19 17.86 14.52
C GLU A 24 -1.69 18.14 14.38
N LYS A 25 -2.47 17.16 13.93
CA LYS A 25 -3.91 17.31 13.68
C LYS A 25 -4.78 17.23 14.94
N LEU A 26 -4.35 16.48 15.95
CA LEU A 26 -5.06 16.33 17.22
C LEU A 26 -4.38 17.21 18.28
N LEU A 27 -5.10 17.68 19.30
CA LEU A 27 -4.55 18.52 20.38
C LEU A 27 -3.60 17.73 21.34
N GLY A 28 -2.53 17.13 20.80
CA GLY A 28 -1.28 16.80 21.49
C GLY A 28 -1.28 15.76 22.61
N LYS A 29 -1.32 14.45 22.28
CA LYS A 29 -1.01 13.34 23.23
C LYS A 29 -0.43 12.09 22.57
N ARG A 30 0.89 12.04 22.31
CA ARG A 30 1.60 10.98 21.52
C ARG A 30 1.12 9.53 21.73
N LEU A 31 0.86 9.13 22.97
CA LEU A 31 0.39 7.77 23.28
C LEU A 31 -0.95 7.45 22.61
N THR A 32 -1.87 8.41 22.57
CA THR A 32 -3.19 8.25 21.96
C THR A 32 -3.08 8.08 20.44
N GLN A 33 -2.21 8.81 19.73
CA GLN A 33 -2.05 8.65 18.28
C GLN A 33 -1.49 7.27 17.92
N LYS A 34 -0.47 6.81 18.63
CA LYS A 34 0.07 5.46 18.43
C LYS A 34 -1.03 4.40 18.54
N LEU A 35 -1.83 4.48 19.61
CA LEU A 35 -2.95 3.56 19.84
C LEU A 35 -4.00 3.62 18.72
N ILE A 36 -4.32 4.82 18.22
CA ILE A 36 -5.24 4.99 17.09
C ILE A 36 -4.69 4.32 15.82
N VAL A 37 -3.42 4.55 15.50
CA VAL A 37 -2.78 3.94 14.31
C VAL A 37 -2.69 2.43 14.44
N ASP A 38 -2.31 1.92 15.62
CA ASP A 38 -2.30 0.48 15.93
C ASP A 38 -3.68 -0.12 15.67
N SER A 39 -4.69 0.43 16.34
CA SER A 39 -6.05 -0.09 16.31
C SER A 39 -6.63 -0.07 14.90
N PHE A 40 -6.35 0.99 14.13
CA PHE A 40 -6.80 1.10 12.74
C PHE A 40 -6.16 0.03 11.84
N ILE A 41 -4.83 -0.14 11.92
CA ILE A 41 -4.11 -1.12 11.10
C ILE A 41 -4.54 -2.54 11.45
N ASP A 42 -4.69 -2.83 12.75
CA ASP A 42 -5.10 -4.15 13.22
C ASP A 42 -6.53 -4.47 12.79
N SER A 43 -7.47 -3.51 12.94
CA SER A 43 -8.84 -3.67 12.46
C SER A 43 -8.91 -3.92 10.95
N LEU A 44 -8.12 -3.18 10.16
CA LEU A 44 -8.05 -3.37 8.72
C LEU A 44 -7.48 -4.76 8.36
N ARG A 45 -6.44 -5.21 9.08
CA ARG A 45 -5.86 -6.55 8.92
C ARG A 45 -6.90 -7.64 9.19
N GLU A 46 -7.63 -7.53 10.31
CA GLU A 46 -8.68 -8.49 10.67
C GLU A 46 -9.76 -8.57 9.59
N LEU A 47 -10.26 -7.42 9.10
CA LEU A 47 -11.27 -7.38 8.04
C LEU A 47 -10.75 -8.06 6.76
N ILE A 48 -9.51 -7.80 6.35
CA ILE A 48 -8.90 -8.44 5.17
C ILE A 48 -8.79 -9.96 5.36
N MET A 49 -8.43 -10.41 6.57
CA MET A 49 -8.28 -11.84 6.88
C MET A 49 -9.62 -12.60 6.89
N ARG A 50 -10.76 -11.91 7.06
CA ARG A 50 -12.11 -12.50 6.90
C ARG A 50 -12.49 -12.80 5.44
N ALA A 51 -11.64 -12.49 4.47
CA ALA A 51 -11.93 -12.75 3.07
C ALA A 51 -12.06 -14.25 2.77
N ASP A 52 -13.30 -14.69 2.55
CA ASP A 52 -13.64 -16.04 2.08
C ASP A 52 -14.64 -15.99 0.91
N PRO A 53 -14.20 -16.14 -0.36
CA PRO A 53 -12.83 -16.01 -0.82
C PRO A 53 -12.44 -14.55 -1.16
N LEU A 54 -13.41 -13.64 -1.12
CA LEU A 54 -13.30 -12.25 -1.55
C LEU A 54 -13.83 -11.35 -0.45
N ILE A 55 -13.30 -10.14 -0.37
CA ILE A 55 -13.90 -9.08 0.45
C ILE A 55 -13.66 -7.74 -0.22
N ARG A 56 -14.56 -6.79 0.03
CA ARG A 56 -14.44 -5.39 -0.36
C ARG A 56 -14.60 -4.53 0.88
N ILE A 57 -13.59 -3.74 1.19
CA ILE A 57 -13.58 -2.79 2.31
C ILE A 57 -13.54 -1.40 1.71
N GLU A 58 -14.55 -0.60 1.97
CA GLU A 58 -14.65 0.77 1.49
C GLU A 58 -14.41 1.75 2.63
N LEU A 59 -13.41 2.61 2.44
CA LEU A 59 -13.16 3.77 3.29
C LEU A 59 -13.54 5.00 2.47
N ARG A 60 -14.71 5.57 2.75
CA ARG A 60 -15.24 6.74 2.03
C ARG A 60 -14.18 7.86 2.02
N ASP A 61 -14.11 8.58 0.91
CA ASP A 61 -13.16 9.68 0.66
C ASP A 61 -11.67 9.26 0.57
N PHE A 62 -11.33 8.02 0.92
CA PHE A 62 -9.99 7.47 0.79
C PHE A 62 -9.86 6.49 -0.37
N GLY A 63 -10.67 5.43 -0.39
CA GLY A 63 -10.61 4.41 -1.43
C GLY A 63 -11.19 3.06 -1.01
N VAL A 64 -10.91 2.05 -1.84
CA VAL A 64 -11.46 0.71 -1.69
C VAL A 64 -10.34 -0.33 -1.71
N PHE A 65 -10.33 -1.20 -0.71
CA PHE A 65 -9.50 -2.41 -0.70
C PHE A 65 -10.34 -3.60 -1.16
N GLU A 66 -9.86 -4.34 -2.16
CA GLU A 66 -10.53 -5.52 -2.71
C GLU A 66 -9.59 -6.72 -2.68
N VAL A 67 -10.00 -7.81 -2.02
CA VAL A 67 -9.32 -9.10 -2.14
C VAL A 67 -9.92 -9.84 -3.34
N LYS A 68 -9.06 -10.21 -4.31
CA LYS A 68 -9.43 -10.89 -5.56
C LYS A 68 -8.67 -12.18 -5.76
N LYS A 69 -9.31 -13.16 -6.42
CA LYS A 69 -8.63 -14.35 -6.94
C LYS A 69 -7.83 -14.01 -8.19
N THR A 70 -6.63 -14.54 -8.30
CA THR A 70 -5.85 -14.54 -9.54
C THR A 70 -5.95 -15.89 -10.22
N LYS A 71 -5.98 -15.88 -11.55
CA LYS A 71 -5.90 -17.12 -12.33
C LYS A 71 -4.55 -17.80 -12.11
N PRO A 72 -4.49 -19.14 -12.10
CA PRO A 72 -3.22 -19.86 -12.15
C PRO A 72 -2.46 -19.49 -13.43
N LYS A 73 -1.14 -19.47 -13.35
CA LYS A 73 -0.25 -19.30 -14.50
C LYS A 73 0.49 -20.61 -14.73
N PRO A 74 0.01 -21.47 -15.64
CA PRO A 74 0.59 -22.79 -15.84
C PRO A 74 1.96 -22.77 -16.53
N LYS A 75 2.28 -21.68 -17.25
CA LYS A 75 3.57 -21.46 -17.90
C LYS A 75 4.16 -20.12 -17.47
N ALA A 76 4.48 -19.95 -16.18
CA ALA A 76 5.22 -18.78 -15.74
C ALA A 76 6.72 -19.00 -15.98
N ARG A 77 7.45 -17.99 -16.48
CA ARG A 77 8.89 -18.12 -16.71
C ARG A 77 9.65 -17.76 -15.43
N ASN A 78 10.59 -18.60 -15.01
CA ASN A 78 11.57 -18.23 -14.00
C ASN A 78 12.58 -17.25 -14.62
N LEU A 79 12.69 -16.04 -14.08
CA LEU A 79 13.56 -14.99 -14.63
C LEU A 79 15.06 -15.31 -14.45
N GLN A 80 15.42 -16.15 -13.48
CA GLN A 80 16.80 -16.54 -13.23
C GLN A 80 17.23 -17.71 -14.12
N THR A 81 16.39 -18.74 -14.26
CA THR A 81 16.74 -19.98 -14.99
C THR A 81 16.15 -20.09 -16.40
N GLY A 82 15.12 -19.29 -16.71
CA GLY A 82 14.42 -19.32 -17.99
C GLY A 82 13.39 -20.43 -18.14
N GLU A 83 13.31 -21.37 -17.19
CA GLU A 83 12.39 -22.52 -17.22
C GLU A 83 10.94 -22.13 -16.96
N PHE A 84 10.00 -22.98 -17.41
CA PHE A 84 8.59 -22.82 -17.11
C PHE A 84 8.23 -23.48 -15.77
N VAL A 85 7.61 -22.69 -14.90
CA VAL A 85 7.09 -23.12 -13.60
C VAL A 85 5.59 -22.88 -13.51
N PHE A 86 4.90 -23.79 -12.83
CA PHE A 86 3.47 -23.65 -12.52
C PHE A 86 3.30 -22.72 -11.32
N VAL A 87 2.45 -21.69 -11.46
CA VAL A 87 2.06 -20.81 -10.35
C VAL A 87 0.57 -20.96 -10.07
N PRO A 88 0.15 -21.44 -8.89
CA PRO A 88 -1.25 -21.60 -8.56
C PRO A 88 -1.98 -20.25 -8.47
N GLY A 89 -3.29 -20.30 -8.67
CA GLY A 89 -4.16 -19.16 -8.39
C GLY A 89 -4.14 -18.85 -6.90
N ARG A 90 -4.10 -17.57 -6.53
CA ARG A 90 -4.07 -17.12 -5.14
C ARG A 90 -4.93 -15.88 -4.94
N ARG A 91 -5.09 -15.47 -3.68
CA ARG A 91 -5.68 -14.18 -3.34
C ARG A 91 -4.65 -13.07 -3.51
N LYS A 92 -5.08 -11.90 -4.00
CA LYS A 92 -4.31 -10.66 -4.04
C LYS A 92 -5.19 -9.51 -3.58
N MET A 93 -4.58 -8.55 -2.89
CA MET A 93 -5.24 -7.30 -2.54
C MET A 93 -5.03 -6.28 -3.65
N HIS A 94 -6.08 -5.55 -3.99
CA HIS A 94 -6.06 -4.37 -4.85
C HIS A 94 -6.52 -3.16 -4.03
N PHE A 95 -5.85 -2.04 -4.18
CA PHE A 95 -6.34 -0.75 -3.70
C PHE A 95 -6.83 0.07 -4.90
N LYS A 96 -8.04 0.61 -4.78
CA LYS A 96 -8.62 1.55 -5.73
C LYS A 96 -8.68 2.93 -5.06
N PRO A 97 -7.93 3.93 -5.55
CA PRO A 97 -7.97 5.26 -4.96
C PRO A 97 -9.36 5.89 -5.08
N GLY A 98 -9.75 6.65 -4.05
CA GLY A 98 -10.94 7.51 -4.05
C GLY A 98 -10.80 8.70 -5.01
N LYS A 99 -11.83 9.54 -5.10
CA LYS A 99 -11.89 10.67 -6.04
C LYS A 99 -10.70 11.63 -5.87
N ILE A 100 -10.47 12.08 -4.63
CA ILE A 100 -9.40 13.04 -4.28
C ILE A 100 -8.02 12.50 -4.71
N LEU A 101 -7.72 11.24 -4.35
CA LEU A 101 -6.45 10.60 -4.72
C LEU A 101 -6.33 10.40 -6.24
N LYS A 102 -7.42 10.05 -6.93
CA LYS A 102 -7.41 9.89 -8.39
C LYS A 102 -7.15 11.20 -9.12
N GLU A 103 -7.73 12.29 -8.65
CA GLU A 103 -7.51 13.62 -9.22
C GLU A 103 -6.06 14.06 -9.04
N PHE A 104 -5.52 13.88 -7.83
CA PHE A 104 -4.10 14.13 -7.55
C PHE A 104 -3.17 13.27 -8.42
N LEU A 105 -3.44 11.97 -8.57
CA LEU A 105 -2.58 11.08 -9.38
C LEU A 105 -2.63 11.37 -10.89
N LYS A 106 -3.63 12.13 -11.36
CA LYS A 106 -3.74 12.55 -12.76
C LYS A 106 -3.05 13.87 -13.06
N SER A 107 -2.69 14.66 -12.03
CA SER A 107 -2.03 15.93 -12.27
C SER A 107 -0.65 15.73 -12.90
N GLU A 108 -0.22 16.67 -13.73
CA GLU A 108 1.08 16.61 -14.38
C GLU A 108 2.21 16.54 -13.35
N ILE A 109 3.19 15.68 -13.61
CA ILE A 109 4.43 15.65 -12.84
C ILE A 109 5.23 16.88 -13.26
N LEU A 110 5.29 17.89 -12.39
CA LEU A 110 6.19 19.01 -12.59
C LEU A 110 7.61 18.46 -12.70
N LYS A 111 8.26 18.67 -13.84
CA LYS A 111 9.68 18.34 -14.01
C LYS A 111 10.44 19.21 -13.02
N THR A 112 10.97 18.60 -11.97
CA THR A 112 11.94 19.27 -11.11
C THR A 112 13.19 19.46 -11.96
N GLU A 113 13.64 20.71 -12.13
CA GLU A 113 14.88 21.01 -12.84
C GLU A 113 16.04 20.25 -12.19
N ASN A 114 16.90 19.68 -13.04
CA ASN A 114 18.03 18.81 -12.66
C ASN A 114 19.04 19.53 -11.76
#